data_AF-A0A1Y6C9S8-F1
#
_entry.id   AF-A0A1Y6C9S8-F1
#
_cell.length_a   1.000
_cell.length_b   1.000
_cell.length_c   1.000
_cell.angle_alpha   90.00
_cell.angle_beta   90.00
_cell.angle_gamma   90.00
#
_symmetry.space_group_name_H-M   'P 1'
#
loop_
_entity.id
_entity.type
_entity.pdbx_description
1 polymer ?
#
loop_
_entity_poly.entity_id
_entity_poly.type
_entity_poly.pdbx_seq_one_letter_code
_entity_poly.pdbx_strand_id
1 'polypeptide(L)'
;MMKLNIGKVLFTFTYLFSAPFAHTNEKKESPLKVWINDDTQYEEWRRLQKSTNWNDLKAAYEMTLKYKSQYPNSDHAKYISAVMAGDYSELLSRQEEREIKEKASKDLFEIMERLGQLPIKYQNLLRNEYYYHSNQFLNQYLLGREQESSRSKSTGNFSIGVGGSEYAYELILSGKVAEAQRFAKMSVIGWETHASLTPDWAYPYPYFYIQALYIAGEFNKADRFYEKLKPNEGYKLKIPIYKKYDARLEKIKDILSSPKAPIKSR
;
A
#
# COMPACT_ATOMS: atom_id res chain seq x y z
N MET A 1 4.42 -22.00 17.89
CA MET A 1 5.22 -20.76 17.98
C MET A 1 6.18 -20.72 16.80
N MET A 2 5.90 -19.87 15.82
CA MET A 2 6.72 -19.74 14.61
C MET A 2 7.89 -18.78 14.90
N LYS A 3 9.14 -19.27 14.83
CA LYS A 3 10.34 -18.45 15.01
C LYS A 3 10.69 -17.80 13.66
N LEU A 4 10.57 -16.47 13.59
CA LEU A 4 11.09 -15.67 12.47
C LEU A 4 12.61 -15.57 12.61
N ASN A 5 13.35 -16.02 11.59
CA ASN A 5 14.80 -16.00 11.55
C ASN A 5 15.25 -14.72 10.83
N ILE A 6 15.83 -13.77 11.56
CA ILE A 6 16.23 -12.45 11.04
C ILE A 6 17.76 -12.49 10.83
N GLY A 7 18.19 -13.11 9.72
CA GLY A 7 19.57 -13.01 9.25
C GLY A 7 19.82 -11.66 8.58
N LYS A 8 21.08 -11.21 8.53
CA LYS A 8 21.51 -9.98 7.83
C LYS A 8 21.13 -10.05 6.34
N VAL A 9 20.06 -9.37 5.96
CA VAL A 9 19.64 -9.22 4.56
C VAL A 9 20.09 -7.84 4.07
N LEU A 10 20.86 -7.82 2.98
CA LEU A 10 20.99 -6.64 2.12
C LEU A 10 19.59 -6.39 1.51
N PHE A 11 18.79 -5.51 2.13
CA PHE A 11 17.42 -5.28 1.68
C PHE A 11 17.39 -4.35 0.47
N THR A 12 17.21 -4.95 -0.70
CA THR A 12 16.72 -4.25 -1.89
C THR A 12 15.23 -4.01 -1.70
N PHE A 13 14.83 -2.76 -1.52
CA PHE A 13 13.42 -2.36 -1.52
C PHE A 13 12.90 -2.51 -2.95
N THR A 14 12.19 -3.59 -3.21
CA THR A 14 11.49 -3.83 -4.47
C THR A 14 10.31 -4.69 -4.10
N TYR A 15 9.15 -4.11 -3.75
CA TYR A 15 7.97 -4.94 -3.46
C TYR A 15 6.62 -4.39 -3.91
N LEU A 16 6.46 -3.08 -4.17
CA LEU A 16 5.26 -2.59 -4.87
C LEU A 16 5.18 -3.02 -6.35
N PHE A 17 6.31 -3.45 -6.93
CA PHE A 17 6.38 -3.94 -8.31
C PHE A 17 6.92 -5.36 -8.46
N SER A 18 6.96 -6.14 -7.37
CA SER A 18 7.49 -7.51 -7.33
C SER A 18 6.62 -8.43 -6.47
N ALA A 19 5.31 -8.40 -6.69
CA ALA A 19 4.55 -9.65 -6.55
C ALA A 19 5.26 -10.71 -7.42
N PRO A 20 5.59 -11.88 -6.86
CA PRO A 20 6.88 -12.52 -7.02
C PRO A 20 7.20 -12.71 -8.50
N PHE A 21 8.20 -11.99 -9.00
CA PHE A 21 9.05 -12.51 -10.06
C PHE A 21 9.90 -13.61 -9.41
N ALA A 22 9.24 -14.68 -8.96
CA ALA A 22 9.94 -15.92 -8.70
C ALA A 22 10.69 -16.22 -9.98
N HIS A 23 11.99 -16.47 -9.85
CA HIS A 23 12.84 -16.99 -10.89
C HIS A 23 12.29 -18.34 -11.37
N THR A 24 11.19 -18.32 -12.14
CA THR A 24 10.80 -19.48 -12.92
C THR A 24 11.79 -19.53 -14.06
N ASN A 25 12.64 -20.56 -14.08
CA ASN A 25 13.57 -20.85 -15.19
C ASN A 25 12.87 -21.11 -16.55
N GLU A 26 11.56 -20.85 -16.65
CA GLU A 26 10.82 -20.85 -17.90
C GLU A 26 10.95 -19.49 -18.59
N LYS A 27 11.42 -19.51 -19.84
CA LYS A 27 11.42 -18.37 -20.78
C LYS A 27 9.99 -17.93 -21.16
N LYS A 28 9.12 -17.67 -20.20
CA LYS A 28 7.86 -16.96 -20.46
C LYS A 28 8.18 -15.48 -20.48
N GLU A 29 7.77 -14.80 -21.55
CA GLU A 29 7.87 -13.34 -21.62
C GLU A 29 7.27 -12.75 -20.35
N SER A 30 8.01 -11.83 -19.72
CA SER A 30 7.52 -11.13 -18.55
C SER A 30 6.17 -10.51 -18.92
N PRO A 31 5.09 -10.73 -18.13
CA PRO A 31 3.81 -10.06 -18.37
C PRO A 31 3.97 -8.53 -18.49
N LEU A 32 5.06 -7.99 -17.95
CA LEU A 32 5.37 -6.57 -17.99
C LEU A 32 5.80 -6.08 -19.38
N LYS A 33 6.34 -6.96 -20.24
CA LYS A 33 6.58 -6.65 -21.66
C LYS A 33 5.28 -6.47 -22.45
N VAL A 34 4.18 -7.06 -22.00
CA VAL A 34 2.86 -6.84 -22.62
C VAL A 34 2.36 -5.42 -22.31
N TRP A 35 2.70 -4.88 -21.14
CA TRP A 35 2.36 -3.49 -20.79
C TRP A 35 3.39 -2.49 -21.34
N ILE A 36 4.68 -2.82 -21.26
CA ILE A 36 5.78 -2.05 -21.82
C ILE A 36 6.14 -2.66 -23.19
N ASN A 37 5.38 -2.27 -24.21
CA ASN A 37 5.58 -2.72 -25.60
C ASN A 37 6.77 -2.01 -26.29
N ASP A 38 7.87 -1.83 -25.56
CA ASP A 38 9.11 -1.20 -26.01
C ASP A 38 10.28 -1.75 -25.15
N ASP A 39 11.19 -2.49 -25.76
CA ASP A 39 12.33 -3.10 -25.06
C ASP A 39 13.28 -2.07 -24.44
N THR A 40 13.46 -0.90 -25.08
CA THR A 40 14.28 0.19 -24.53
C THR A 40 13.62 0.75 -23.27
N GLN A 41 12.31 0.99 -23.33
CA GLN A 41 11.53 1.43 -22.19
C GLN A 41 11.60 0.41 -21.04
N TYR A 42 11.54 -0.89 -21.36
CA TYR A 42 11.62 -1.96 -20.38
C TYR A 42 12.98 -1.98 -19.68
N GLU A 43 14.09 -1.82 -20.42
CA GLU A 43 15.42 -1.74 -19.83
C GLU A 43 15.61 -0.51 -18.94
N GLU A 44 15.13 0.66 -19.36
CA GLU A 44 15.15 1.86 -18.52
C GLU A 44 14.32 1.68 -17.24
N TRP A 45 13.17 1.03 -17.34
CA TRP A 45 12.37 0.67 -16.17
C TRP A 45 13.16 -0.24 -15.20
N ARG A 46 13.85 -1.28 -15.71
CA ARG A 46 14.67 -2.15 -14.87
C ARG A 46 15.78 -1.38 -14.17
N ARG A 47 16.40 -0.39 -14.83
CA ARG A 47 17.40 0.49 -14.21
C ARG A 47 16.78 1.39 -13.15
N LEU A 48 15.62 1.97 -13.43
CA LEU A 48 14.86 2.77 -12.47
C LEU A 48 14.56 1.95 -11.21
N GLN A 49 14.03 0.74 -11.34
CA GLN A 49 13.76 -0.15 -10.20
C GLN A 49 14.99 -0.42 -9.35
N LYS A 50 16.14 -0.70 -9.98
CA LYS A 50 17.40 -0.97 -9.26
C LYS A 50 17.99 0.25 -8.55
N SER A 51 17.73 1.45 -9.09
CA SER A 51 18.30 2.70 -8.60
C SER A 51 17.37 3.46 -7.66
N THR A 52 16.08 3.08 -7.59
CA THR A 52 15.10 3.69 -6.70
C THR A 52 15.46 3.36 -5.25
N ASN A 53 15.98 4.35 -4.53
CA ASN A 53 16.16 4.27 -3.09
C ASN A 53 14.84 4.65 -2.40
N TRP A 54 14.07 3.65 -1.98
CA TRP A 54 12.78 3.86 -1.32
C TRP A 54 12.89 4.52 0.06
N ASN A 55 14.12 4.69 0.59
CA ASN A 55 14.35 5.51 1.77
C ASN A 55 14.33 7.03 1.46
N ASP A 56 14.35 7.40 0.19
CA ASP A 56 14.24 8.77 -0.31
C ASP A 56 13.12 8.84 -1.37
N LEU A 57 11.87 8.93 -0.89
CA LEU A 57 10.69 9.01 -1.76
C LEU A 57 10.70 10.24 -2.67
N LYS A 58 11.40 11.32 -2.29
CA LYS A 58 11.53 12.50 -3.15
C LYS A 58 12.40 12.20 -4.36
N ALA A 59 13.60 11.65 -4.13
CA ALA A 59 14.50 11.26 -5.22
C ALA A 59 13.85 10.20 -6.11
N ALA A 60 13.17 9.22 -5.52
CA ALA A 60 12.39 8.22 -6.26
C ALA A 60 11.35 8.89 -7.17
N TYR A 61 10.57 9.84 -6.64
CA TYR A 61 9.58 10.59 -7.41
C TYR A 61 10.21 11.37 -8.57
N GLU A 62 11.29 12.11 -8.35
CA GLU A 62 12.00 12.86 -9.40
C GLU A 62 12.48 11.94 -10.53
N MET A 63 12.95 10.74 -10.22
CA MET A 63 13.33 9.75 -11.22
C MET A 63 12.14 9.25 -12.04
N THR A 64 10.97 9.04 -11.41
CA THR A 64 9.75 8.68 -12.15
C THR A 64 9.24 9.79 -13.06
N LEU A 65 9.41 11.06 -12.68
CA LEU A 65 9.08 12.21 -13.54
C LEU A 65 9.96 12.24 -14.79
N LYS A 66 11.27 12.00 -14.62
CA LYS A 66 12.20 11.88 -15.76
C LYS A 66 11.79 10.73 -16.68
N TYR A 67 11.45 9.57 -16.12
CA TYR A 67 10.97 8.42 -16.89
C TYR A 67 9.68 8.74 -17.67
N LYS A 68 8.68 9.38 -17.03
CA LYS A 68 7.45 9.84 -17.72
C LYS A 68 7.76 10.84 -18.84
N SER A 69 8.72 11.74 -18.65
CA SER A 69 9.11 12.71 -19.69
C SER A 69 9.76 12.07 -20.92
N GLN A 70 10.49 10.96 -20.73
CA GLN A 70 11.10 10.19 -21.83
C GLN A 70 10.06 9.37 -22.60
N TYR A 71 8.99 8.94 -21.94
CA TYR A 71 7.94 8.11 -22.49
C TYR A 71 6.54 8.72 -22.25
N PRO A 72 6.24 9.91 -22.80
CA PRO A 72 5.05 10.68 -22.44
C PRO A 72 3.72 10.02 -22.81
N ASN A 73 3.73 9.13 -23.82
CA ASN A 73 2.55 8.40 -24.29
C ASN A 73 2.43 6.99 -23.68
N SER A 74 3.33 6.61 -22.75
CA SER A 74 3.30 5.28 -22.14
C SER A 74 2.42 5.26 -20.89
N ASP A 75 1.37 4.44 -20.93
CA ASP A 75 0.51 4.18 -19.77
C ASP A 75 1.30 3.62 -18.59
N HIS A 76 2.32 2.80 -18.84
CA HIS A 76 3.21 2.31 -17.77
C HIS A 76 4.01 3.45 -17.12
N ALA A 77 4.61 4.35 -17.91
CA ALA A 77 5.37 5.47 -17.36
C ALA A 77 4.49 6.44 -16.57
N LYS A 78 3.28 6.67 -17.07
CA LYS A 78 2.25 7.45 -16.38
C LYS A 78 1.82 6.81 -15.06
N TYR A 79 1.54 5.51 -15.07
CA TYR A 79 1.18 4.74 -13.88
C TYR A 79 2.25 4.82 -12.80
N ILE A 80 3.51 4.51 -13.15
CA ILE A 80 4.62 4.54 -12.18
C ILE A 80 4.82 5.93 -11.58
N SER A 81 4.76 6.97 -12.41
CA SER A 81 4.87 8.35 -11.95
C SER A 81 3.71 8.76 -11.04
N ALA A 82 2.49 8.34 -11.33
CA ALA A 82 1.32 8.65 -10.51
C ALA A 82 1.34 7.95 -9.15
N VAL A 83 1.69 6.65 -9.12
CA VAL A 83 1.84 5.89 -7.86
C VAL A 83 2.90 6.53 -6.98
N MET A 84 4.09 6.80 -7.54
CA MET A 84 5.18 7.41 -6.78
C MET A 84 4.85 8.84 -6.31
N ALA A 85 4.10 9.61 -7.11
CA ALA A 85 3.59 10.91 -6.67
C ALA A 85 2.69 10.76 -5.45
N GLY A 86 1.77 9.77 -5.48
CA GLY A 86 0.89 9.44 -4.37
C GLY A 86 1.63 9.02 -3.11
N ASP A 87 2.66 8.18 -3.22
CA ASP A 87 3.49 7.76 -2.09
C ASP A 87 4.31 8.93 -1.51
N TYR A 88 4.97 9.70 -2.38
CA TYR A 88 5.75 10.88 -1.98
C TYR A 88 4.88 11.93 -1.28
N SER A 89 3.63 12.10 -1.73
CA SER A 89 2.70 13.07 -1.18
C SER A 89 2.46 12.89 0.33
N GLU A 90 2.63 11.68 0.87
CA GLU A 90 2.45 11.41 2.30
C GLU A 90 3.52 12.07 3.19
N LEU A 91 4.62 12.56 2.60
CA LEU A 91 5.67 13.31 3.29
C LEU A 91 5.45 14.83 3.31
N LEU A 92 4.42 15.32 2.61
CA LEU A 92 4.17 16.75 2.41
C LEU A 92 3.17 17.31 3.41
N SER A 93 2.93 18.63 3.34
CA SER A 93 1.82 19.23 4.09
C SER A 93 0.47 18.66 3.60
N ARG A 94 -0.59 18.77 4.41
CA ARG A 94 -1.92 18.26 4.03
C ARG A 94 -2.45 18.85 2.73
N GLN A 95 -2.16 20.13 2.47
CA GLN A 95 -2.63 20.81 1.27
C GLN A 95 -1.90 20.28 0.03
N GLU A 96 -0.57 20.18 0.09
CA GLU A 96 0.25 19.62 -0.98
C GLU A 96 -0.05 18.13 -1.20
N GLU A 97 -0.26 17.35 -0.12
CA GLU A 97 -0.66 15.94 -0.22
C GLU A 97 -1.93 15.80 -1.05
N ARG A 98 -2.95 16.61 -0.75
CA ARG A 98 -4.22 16.62 -1.47
C ARG A 98 -4.04 16.95 -2.94
N GLU A 99 -3.31 18.02 -3.26
CA GLU A 99 -3.09 18.47 -4.65
C GLU A 99 -2.34 17.41 -5.47
N ILE A 100 -1.30 16.80 -4.90
CA ILE A 100 -0.55 15.75 -5.59
C ILE A 100 -1.39 14.48 -5.76
N LYS A 101 -2.13 14.05 -4.73
CA LYS A 101 -3.03 12.88 -4.82
C LYS A 101 -4.14 13.08 -5.84
N GLU A 102 -4.69 14.28 -5.95
CA GLU A 102 -5.70 14.62 -6.95
C GLU A 102 -5.14 14.46 -8.38
N LYS A 103 -3.94 15.02 -8.63
CA LYS A 103 -3.26 14.87 -9.91
C LYS A 103 -2.90 13.42 -10.22
N ALA A 104 -2.35 12.68 -9.25
CA ALA A 104 -2.01 11.27 -9.40
C ALA A 104 -3.25 10.43 -9.70
N SER A 105 -4.36 10.66 -8.97
CA SER A 105 -5.62 9.95 -9.18
C SER A 105 -6.22 10.23 -10.56
N LYS A 106 -6.09 11.46 -11.07
CA LYS A 106 -6.49 11.80 -12.44
C LYS A 106 -5.65 11.04 -13.47
N ASP A 107 -4.33 11.02 -13.30
CA ASP A 107 -3.44 10.27 -14.17
C ASP A 107 -3.80 8.78 -14.21
N LEU A 108 -4.09 8.17 -13.05
CA LEU A 108 -4.52 6.77 -12.93
C LEU A 108 -5.90 6.54 -13.57
N PHE A 109 -6.84 7.46 -13.38
CA PHE A 109 -8.18 7.39 -13.97
C PHE A 109 -8.13 7.38 -15.51
N GLU A 110 -7.31 8.22 -16.11
CA GLU A 110 -7.13 8.27 -17.57
C GLU A 110 -6.56 6.95 -18.16
N ILE A 111 -5.85 6.15 -17.35
CA ILE A 111 -5.41 4.80 -17.76
C ILE A 111 -6.57 3.81 -17.59
N MET A 112 -7.40 3.96 -16.56
CA MET A 112 -8.57 3.10 -16.34
C MET A 112 -9.59 3.17 -17.49
N GLU A 113 -9.66 4.26 -18.23
CA GLU A 113 -10.52 4.34 -19.43
C GLU A 113 -10.16 3.29 -20.49
N ARG A 114 -8.92 2.75 -20.45
CA ARG A 114 -8.44 1.67 -21.32
C ARG A 114 -8.18 0.36 -20.55
N LEU A 115 -8.74 0.21 -19.35
CA LEU A 115 -8.48 -0.92 -18.45
C LEU A 115 -8.64 -2.29 -19.14
N GLY A 116 -9.67 -2.44 -19.98
CA GLY A 116 -9.96 -3.71 -20.68
C GLY A 116 -8.88 -4.19 -21.65
N GLN A 117 -7.95 -3.31 -22.05
CA GLN A 117 -6.83 -3.64 -22.93
C GLN A 117 -5.63 -4.20 -22.17
N LEU A 118 -5.59 -4.02 -20.84
CA LEU A 118 -4.50 -4.51 -20.00
C LEU A 118 -4.76 -5.96 -19.56
N PRO A 119 -3.71 -6.78 -19.39
CA PRO A 119 -3.85 -8.07 -18.71
C PRO A 119 -4.48 -7.93 -17.32
N ILE A 120 -5.33 -8.89 -16.91
CA ILE A 120 -6.11 -8.84 -15.65
C ILE A 120 -5.27 -8.51 -14.41
N LYS A 121 -4.02 -9.00 -14.36
CA LYS A 121 -3.07 -8.67 -13.28
C LYS A 121 -2.83 -7.16 -13.16
N TYR A 122 -2.65 -6.47 -14.28
CA TYR A 122 -2.41 -5.03 -14.31
C TYR A 122 -3.68 -4.22 -14.12
N GLN A 123 -4.82 -4.75 -14.56
CA GLN A 123 -6.11 -4.14 -14.22
C GLN A 123 -6.30 -4.06 -12.70
N ASN A 124 -6.00 -5.16 -12.01
CA ASN A 124 -6.10 -5.25 -10.55
C ASN A 124 -5.11 -4.32 -9.84
N LEU A 125 -3.86 -4.23 -10.31
CA LEU A 125 -2.88 -3.29 -9.76
C LEU A 125 -3.32 -1.84 -9.94
N LEU A 126 -3.73 -1.47 -11.17
CA LEU A 126 -4.21 -0.12 -11.47
C LEU A 126 -5.43 0.27 -10.62
N ARG A 127 -6.42 -0.63 -10.50
CA ARG A 127 -7.59 -0.42 -9.63
C ARG A 127 -7.18 -0.24 -8.16
N ASN A 128 -6.25 -1.06 -7.66
CA ASN A 128 -5.78 -0.97 -6.28
C ASN A 128 -5.16 0.40 -5.99
N GLU A 129 -4.21 0.85 -6.83
CA GLU A 129 -3.54 2.14 -6.64
C GLU A 129 -4.48 3.32 -6.85
N TYR A 130 -5.38 3.25 -7.85
CA TYR A 130 -6.39 4.27 -8.06
C TYR A 130 -7.28 4.42 -6.83
N TYR A 131 -7.82 3.31 -6.29
CA TYR A 131 -8.67 3.37 -5.12
C TYR A 131 -7.93 3.90 -3.89
N TYR A 132 -6.66 3.52 -3.68
CA TYR A 132 -5.87 4.03 -2.57
C TYR A 132 -5.64 5.55 -2.67
N HIS A 133 -5.09 6.03 -3.80
CA HIS A 133 -4.73 7.43 -3.96
C HIS A 133 -5.95 8.37 -4.10
N SER A 134 -7.12 7.85 -4.49
CA SER A 134 -8.38 8.59 -4.50
C SER A 134 -9.21 8.44 -3.22
N ASN A 135 -8.66 7.82 -2.17
CA ASN A 135 -9.32 7.55 -0.88
C ASN A 135 -10.63 6.75 -1.00
N GLN A 136 -10.74 5.83 -1.96
CA GLN A 136 -11.87 4.92 -2.13
C GLN A 136 -11.59 3.58 -1.43
N PHE A 137 -11.28 3.62 -0.14
CA PHE A 137 -10.77 2.46 0.60
C PHE A 137 -11.77 1.29 0.69
N LEU A 138 -13.07 1.56 0.71
CA LEU A 138 -14.09 0.52 0.60
C LEU A 138 -14.01 -0.22 -0.74
N ASN A 139 -13.80 0.51 -1.84
CA ASN A 139 -13.64 -0.10 -3.17
C ASN A 139 -12.35 -0.92 -3.25
N GLN A 140 -11.27 -0.46 -2.61
CA GLN A 140 -10.03 -1.23 -2.47
C GLN A 140 -10.25 -2.54 -1.69
N TYR A 141 -11.00 -2.50 -0.59
CA TYR A 141 -11.39 -3.71 0.15
C TYR A 141 -12.21 -4.67 -0.72
N LEU A 142 -13.24 -4.17 -1.42
CA LEU A 142 -14.10 -4.98 -2.29
C LEU A 142 -13.33 -5.62 -3.44
N LEU A 143 -12.40 -4.88 -4.06
CA LEU A 143 -11.45 -5.43 -5.04
C LEU A 143 -10.66 -6.60 -4.47
N GLY A 144 -10.21 -6.50 -3.22
CA GLY A 144 -9.52 -7.59 -2.55
C GLY A 144 -10.42 -8.83 -2.34
N ARG A 145 -11.70 -8.63 -2.02
CA ARG A 145 -12.70 -9.71 -1.91
C ARG A 145 -12.96 -10.37 -3.27
N GLU A 146 -13.04 -9.60 -4.35
CA GLU A 146 -13.17 -10.13 -5.73
C GLU A 146 -11.99 -11.06 -6.08
N GLN A 147 -10.79 -10.77 -5.58
CA GLN A 147 -9.57 -11.53 -5.89
C GLN A 147 -9.33 -12.73 -4.96
N GLU A 148 -9.98 -12.80 -3.80
CA GLU A 148 -9.77 -13.86 -2.79
C GLU A 148 -10.02 -15.27 -3.34
N SER A 149 -10.99 -15.41 -4.25
CA SER A 149 -11.37 -16.68 -4.88
C SER A 149 -10.54 -17.03 -6.14
N SER A 150 -9.55 -16.22 -6.50
CA SER A 150 -8.79 -16.34 -7.75
C SER A 150 -7.34 -16.82 -7.52
N ARG A 151 -6.60 -17.08 -8.61
CA ARG A 151 -5.14 -17.32 -8.55
C ARG A 151 -4.35 -16.11 -7.99
N SER A 152 -5.01 -14.97 -7.78
CA SER A 152 -4.47 -13.74 -7.21
C SER A 152 -4.73 -13.59 -5.70
N LYS A 153 -4.94 -14.71 -4.99
CA LYS A 153 -5.26 -14.72 -3.55
C LYS A 153 -4.32 -13.86 -2.68
N SER A 154 -3.00 -13.84 -2.95
CA SER A 154 -2.07 -13.01 -2.17
C SER A 154 -2.30 -11.51 -2.36
N THR A 155 -2.51 -11.05 -3.60
CA THR A 155 -2.81 -9.62 -3.88
C THR A 155 -4.19 -9.23 -3.39
N GLY A 156 -5.16 -10.14 -3.46
CA GLY A 156 -6.49 -9.92 -2.90
C GLY A 156 -6.44 -9.70 -1.38
N ASN A 157 -5.69 -10.53 -0.66
CA ASN A 157 -5.49 -10.38 0.78
C ASN A 157 -4.75 -9.09 1.16
N PHE A 158 -3.79 -8.65 0.33
CA PHE A 158 -3.15 -7.35 0.48
C PHE A 158 -4.16 -6.20 0.37
N SER A 159 -5.00 -6.18 -0.68
CA SER A 159 -6.03 -5.15 -0.87
C SER A 159 -7.09 -5.16 0.25
N ILE A 160 -7.47 -6.35 0.75
CA ILE A 160 -8.32 -6.49 1.95
C ILE A 160 -7.65 -5.85 3.17
N GLY A 161 -6.36 -6.13 3.37
CA GLY A 161 -5.55 -5.59 4.47
C GLY A 161 -5.48 -4.08 4.44
N VAL A 162 -5.04 -3.48 3.33
CA VAL A 162 -4.89 -2.02 3.17
C VAL A 162 -6.26 -1.33 3.21
N GLY A 163 -7.16 -1.67 2.27
CA GLY A 163 -8.46 -1.01 2.13
C GLY A 163 -9.34 -1.17 3.36
N GLY A 164 -9.35 -2.35 3.98
CA GLY A 164 -10.11 -2.59 5.21
C GLY A 164 -9.58 -1.81 6.41
N SER A 165 -8.26 -1.61 6.52
CA SER A 165 -7.65 -0.84 7.60
C SER A 165 -7.95 0.66 7.45
N GLU A 166 -7.75 1.21 6.26
CA GLU A 166 -8.01 2.63 5.98
C GLU A 166 -9.50 2.96 6.09
N TYR A 167 -10.39 2.13 5.54
CA TYR A 167 -11.83 2.36 5.67
C TYR A 167 -12.29 2.24 7.13
N ALA A 168 -11.74 1.30 7.91
CA ALA A 168 -12.01 1.22 9.34
C ALA A 168 -11.56 2.50 10.07
N TYR A 169 -10.45 3.11 9.64
CA TYR A 169 -9.99 4.38 10.19
C TYR A 169 -10.94 5.54 9.84
N GLU A 170 -11.44 5.64 8.61
CA GLU A 170 -12.45 6.66 8.27
C GLU A 170 -13.74 6.51 9.10
N LEU A 171 -14.17 5.26 9.30
CA LEU A 171 -15.34 4.94 10.12
C LEU A 171 -15.14 5.30 11.60
N ILE A 172 -13.96 5.01 12.18
CA ILE A 172 -13.69 5.34 13.59
C ILE A 172 -13.64 6.85 13.80
N LEU A 173 -13.04 7.60 12.86
CA LEU A 173 -13.05 9.07 12.89
C LEU A 173 -14.45 9.67 12.79
N SER A 174 -15.36 8.96 12.11
CA SER A 174 -16.76 9.36 11.95
C SER A 174 -17.67 8.87 13.10
N GLY A 175 -17.11 8.30 14.16
CA GLY A 175 -17.86 7.79 15.32
C GLY A 175 -18.59 6.45 15.09
N LYS A 176 -18.41 5.81 13.93
CA LYS A 176 -19.02 4.52 13.57
C LYS A 176 -18.20 3.34 14.11
N VAL A 177 -17.97 3.32 15.42
CA VAL A 177 -17.01 2.39 16.08
C VAL A 177 -17.29 0.91 15.80
N ALA A 178 -18.56 0.48 15.87
CA ALA A 178 -18.90 -0.93 15.65
C ALA A 178 -18.63 -1.36 14.19
N GLU A 179 -18.88 -0.49 13.23
CA GLU A 179 -18.60 -0.75 11.83
C GLU A 179 -17.10 -0.76 11.56
N ALA A 180 -16.36 0.20 12.14
CA ALA A 180 -14.90 0.26 12.09
C ALA A 180 -14.27 -1.05 12.59
N GLN A 181 -14.73 -1.55 13.75
CA GLN A 181 -14.30 -2.83 14.31
C GLN A 181 -14.52 -4.01 13.36
N ARG A 182 -15.65 -4.04 12.66
CA ARG A 182 -15.96 -5.11 11.68
C ARG A 182 -14.95 -5.11 10.54
N PHE A 183 -14.70 -3.97 9.91
CA PHE A 183 -13.75 -3.87 8.80
C PHE A 183 -12.30 -4.10 9.25
N ALA A 184 -11.93 -3.62 10.44
CA ALA A 184 -10.62 -3.84 11.02
C ALA A 184 -10.32 -5.33 11.25
N LYS A 185 -11.30 -6.10 11.76
CA LYS A 185 -11.17 -7.56 11.89
C LYS A 185 -10.95 -8.25 10.54
N MET A 186 -11.66 -7.82 9.49
CA MET A 186 -11.45 -8.35 8.14
C MET A 186 -10.07 -8.00 7.59
N SER A 187 -9.59 -6.78 7.84
CA SER A 187 -8.24 -6.35 7.49
C SER A 187 -7.17 -7.19 8.20
N VAL A 188 -7.33 -7.48 9.49
CA VAL A 188 -6.43 -8.37 10.25
C VAL A 188 -6.32 -9.73 9.59
N ILE A 189 -7.44 -10.36 9.22
CA ILE A 189 -7.45 -11.67 8.53
C ILE A 189 -6.71 -11.59 7.18
N GLY A 190 -6.97 -10.53 6.40
CA GLY A 190 -6.29 -10.30 5.12
C GLY A 190 -4.78 -10.18 5.29
N TRP A 191 -4.35 -9.38 6.27
CA TRP A 191 -2.94 -9.20 6.61
C TRP A 191 -2.26 -10.48 7.06
N GLU A 192 -2.85 -11.25 7.99
CA GLU A 192 -2.27 -12.51 8.45
C GLU A 192 -2.16 -13.55 7.33
N THR A 193 -3.18 -13.61 6.47
CA THR A 193 -3.16 -14.48 5.29
C THR A 193 -2.08 -14.05 4.32
N HIS A 194 -1.95 -12.74 4.04
CA HIS A 194 -0.88 -12.22 3.19
C HIS A 194 0.52 -12.49 3.78
N ALA A 195 0.72 -12.29 5.09
CA ALA A 195 2.00 -12.54 5.77
C ALA A 195 2.45 -13.98 5.66
N SER A 196 1.50 -14.92 5.79
CA SER A 196 1.78 -16.35 5.62
C SER A 196 2.27 -16.69 4.21
N LEU A 197 1.92 -15.86 3.22
CA LEU A 197 2.29 -16.02 1.81
C LEU A 197 3.51 -15.18 1.42
N THR A 198 3.84 -14.12 2.19
CA THR A 198 4.91 -13.17 1.88
C THR A 198 5.49 -12.61 3.18
N PRO A 199 6.56 -13.22 3.74
CA PRO A 199 7.07 -12.89 5.07
C PRO A 199 7.91 -11.61 5.17
N ASP A 200 8.39 -11.07 4.04
CA ASP A 200 9.24 -9.87 4.00
C ASP A 200 8.40 -8.60 3.77
N TRP A 201 7.90 -8.02 4.86
CA TRP A 201 7.03 -6.84 4.79
C TRP A 201 7.88 -5.57 4.71
N ALA A 202 7.99 -5.01 3.51
CA ALA A 202 8.48 -3.65 3.36
C ALA A 202 7.43 -2.63 3.79
N TYR A 203 7.93 -1.44 4.11
CA TYR A 203 7.23 -0.23 4.51
C TYR A 203 6.07 0.20 3.57
N PRO A 204 4.99 0.88 4.06
CA PRO A 204 4.56 1.09 5.45
C PRO A 204 3.57 0.02 5.95
N TYR A 205 3.42 -1.11 5.25
CA TYR A 205 2.37 -2.12 5.50
C TYR A 205 2.18 -2.59 6.94
N PRO A 206 3.23 -2.73 7.76
CA PRO A 206 3.06 -3.08 9.16
C PRO A 206 2.17 -2.10 9.95
N TYR A 207 2.11 -0.81 9.57
CA TYR A 207 1.26 0.19 10.24
C TYR A 207 -0.22 0.00 9.94
N PHE A 208 -0.60 -0.35 8.71
CA PHE A 208 -2.00 -0.67 8.41
C PHE A 208 -2.48 -1.87 9.23
N TYR A 209 -1.61 -2.86 9.44
CA TYR A 209 -1.93 -4.00 10.28
C TYR A 209 -2.06 -3.63 11.76
N ILE A 210 -1.12 -2.85 12.31
CA ILE A 210 -1.20 -2.35 13.70
C ILE A 210 -2.45 -1.48 13.91
N GLN A 211 -2.74 -0.58 12.98
CA GLN A 211 -3.96 0.23 12.97
C GLN A 211 -5.21 -0.66 13.03
N ALA A 212 -5.27 -1.70 12.18
CA ALA A 212 -6.38 -2.63 12.19
C ALA A 212 -6.48 -3.41 13.52
N LEU A 213 -5.36 -3.83 14.11
CA LEU A 213 -5.35 -4.48 15.42
C LEU A 213 -5.89 -3.57 16.53
N TYR A 214 -5.46 -2.29 16.59
CA TYR A 214 -6.00 -1.33 17.56
C TYR A 214 -7.51 -1.14 17.38
N ILE A 215 -7.97 -0.89 16.15
CA ILE A 215 -9.40 -0.66 15.88
C ILE A 215 -10.21 -1.93 16.18
N ALA A 216 -9.66 -3.12 15.93
CA ALA A 216 -10.31 -4.39 16.24
C ALA A 216 -10.38 -4.72 17.76
N GLY A 217 -9.67 -3.98 18.60
CA GLY A 217 -9.58 -4.21 20.06
C GLY A 217 -8.48 -5.18 20.48
N GLU A 218 -7.59 -5.56 19.56
CA GLU A 218 -6.47 -6.51 19.79
C GLU A 218 -5.22 -5.78 20.34
N PHE A 219 -5.40 -4.96 21.37
CA PHE A 219 -4.38 -4.00 21.87
C PHE A 219 -3.03 -4.65 22.19
N ASN A 220 -3.03 -5.72 22.99
CA ASN A 220 -1.80 -6.43 23.36
C ASN A 220 -1.04 -7.00 22.15
N LYS A 221 -1.75 -7.32 21.06
CA LYS A 221 -1.12 -7.79 19.82
C LYS A 221 -0.59 -6.61 19.02
N ALA A 222 -1.35 -5.51 18.93
CA ALA A 222 -0.93 -4.26 18.31
C ALA A 222 0.38 -3.74 18.93
N ASP A 223 0.42 -3.61 20.26
CA ASP A 223 1.58 -3.12 21.01
C ASP A 223 2.81 -3.98 20.76
N ARG A 224 2.68 -5.31 20.82
CA ARG A 224 3.81 -6.23 20.54
C ARG A 224 4.34 -6.11 19.12
N PHE A 225 3.48 -5.87 18.13
CA PHE A 225 3.93 -5.63 16.76
C PHE A 225 4.58 -4.27 16.61
N TYR A 226 4.01 -3.24 17.23
CA TYR A 226 4.55 -1.88 17.22
C TYR A 226 5.94 -1.80 17.86
N GLU A 227 6.16 -2.45 19.01
CA GLU A 227 7.48 -2.53 19.65
C GLU A 227 8.52 -3.24 18.78
N LYS A 228 8.12 -4.23 17.99
CA LYS A 228 9.03 -4.90 17.03
C LYS A 228 9.38 -4.01 15.83
N LEU A 229 8.51 -3.08 15.46
CA LEU A 229 8.77 -2.12 14.40
C LEU A 229 9.64 -0.96 14.87
N LYS A 230 9.59 -0.61 16.17
CA LYS A 230 10.51 0.36 16.74
C LYS A 230 11.93 -0.14 16.49
N PRO A 231 12.74 0.59 15.70
CA PRO A 231 14.12 0.24 15.47
C PRO A 231 14.87 -0.01 16.78
N ASN A 232 15.57 -1.14 16.90
CA ASN A 232 16.86 -1.10 17.59
C ASN A 232 17.66 0.04 16.93
N GLU A 233 18.29 0.91 17.72
CA GLU A 233 18.73 2.28 17.40
C GLU A 233 19.46 2.54 16.04
N GLY A 234 19.87 1.51 15.31
CA GLY A 234 20.44 1.58 13.96
C GLY A 234 19.44 1.67 12.79
N TYR A 235 18.15 1.38 13.00
CA TYR A 235 17.11 1.45 11.95
C TYR A 235 16.31 2.77 11.98
N LYS A 236 16.92 3.89 12.41
CA LYS A 236 16.33 5.23 12.23
C LYS A 236 16.25 5.56 10.73
N LEU A 237 15.31 4.92 10.05
CA LEU A 237 14.63 5.46 8.89
C LEU A 237 14.06 6.79 9.36
N LYS A 238 14.78 7.87 9.09
CA LYS A 238 14.36 9.26 9.34
C LYS A 238 13.21 9.63 8.40
N ILE A 239 12.20 8.76 8.25
CA ILE A 239 11.13 8.97 7.28
C ILE A 239 9.95 9.64 8.01
N PRO A 240 9.56 10.87 7.62
CA PRO A 240 8.48 11.63 8.25
C PRO A 240 7.14 10.89 8.37
N ILE A 241 6.88 9.89 7.52
CA ILE A 241 5.64 9.10 7.55
C ILE A 241 5.35 8.50 8.93
N TYR A 242 6.38 8.09 9.69
CA TYR A 242 6.14 7.38 10.95
C TYR A 242 5.45 8.29 11.95
N LYS A 243 5.84 9.57 11.99
CA LYS A 243 5.15 10.58 12.81
C LYS A 243 3.67 10.71 12.44
N LYS A 244 3.33 10.61 11.14
CA LYS A 244 1.95 10.64 10.67
C LYS A 244 1.19 9.41 11.19
N TYR A 245 1.75 8.21 11.07
CA TYR A 245 1.09 7.00 11.57
C TYR A 245 1.03 6.94 13.10
N ASP A 246 2.07 7.36 13.82
CA ASP A 246 2.06 7.46 15.29
C ASP A 246 0.91 8.37 15.75
N ALA A 247 0.77 9.55 15.13
CA ALA A 247 -0.35 10.45 15.42
C ALA A 247 -1.72 9.82 15.12
N ARG A 248 -1.82 8.97 14.07
CA ARG A 248 -3.05 8.21 13.79
C ARG A 248 -3.34 7.19 14.88
N LEU A 249 -2.33 6.45 15.34
CA LEU A 249 -2.48 5.44 16.39
C LEU A 249 -2.91 6.07 17.72
N GLU A 250 -2.31 7.19 18.12
CA GLU A 250 -2.73 7.92 19.32
C GLU A 250 -4.17 8.39 19.21
N LYS A 251 -4.57 8.95 18.05
CA LYS A 251 -5.97 9.35 17.81
C LYS A 251 -6.95 8.17 17.92
N ILE A 252 -6.58 6.99 17.44
CA ILE A 252 -7.41 5.77 17.58
C ILE A 252 -7.56 5.41 19.06
N LYS A 253 -6.45 5.42 19.82
CA LYS A 253 -6.48 5.13 21.26
C LYS A 253 -7.35 6.12 22.02
N ASP A 254 -7.26 7.41 21.72
CA ASP A 254 -8.09 8.46 22.33
C ASP A 254 -9.59 8.22 22.11
N ILE A 255 -9.98 7.90 20.87
CA ILE A 255 -11.38 7.60 20.52
C ILE A 255 -11.87 6.34 21.24
N LEU A 256 -11.04 5.30 21.32
CA LEU A 256 -11.41 4.02 21.96
C LEU A 256 -11.42 4.09 23.49
N SER A 257 -10.64 4.99 24.09
CA SER A 257 -10.54 5.17 25.55
C SER A 257 -11.55 6.18 26.10
N SER A 258 -12.17 7.00 25.24
CA SER A 258 -13.18 7.96 25.65
C SER A 258 -14.43 7.24 26.19
N PRO A 259 -14.88 7.53 27.43
CA PRO A 259 -16.11 6.95 27.95
C PRO A 259 -17.25 7.33 27.02
N LYS A 260 -17.89 6.34 26.39
CA LYS A 260 -19.01 6.56 25.47
C LYS A 260 -20.05 7.43 26.18
N ALA A 261 -20.23 8.68 25.73
CA ALA A 261 -21.45 9.41 26.05
C ALA A 261 -22.62 8.52 25.60
N PRO A 262 -23.66 8.31 26.43
CA PRO A 262 -24.76 7.44 26.07
C PRO A 262 -25.32 7.88 24.73
N ILE A 263 -25.29 6.96 23.77
CA ILE A 263 -25.87 7.18 22.45
C ILE A 263 -27.36 7.42 22.69
N LYS A 264 -27.80 8.68 22.60
CA LYS A 264 -29.23 8.98 22.53
C LYS A 264 -29.73 8.34 21.24
N SER A 265 -30.40 7.20 21.35
CA SER A 265 -31.19 6.63 20.27
C SER A 265 -32.21 7.68 19.86
N ARG A 266 -32.15 8.12 18.61
CA ARG A 266 -33.25 8.85 17.98
C ARG A 266 -34.33 7.86 17.55
#